data_AF-A0A673KFV0-F1
#
_entry.id   AF-A0A673KFV0-F1
#
_cell.length_a   1.000
_cell.length_b   1.000
_cell.length_c   1.000
_cell.angle_alpha   90.00
_cell.angle_beta   90.00
_cell.angle_gamma   90.00
#
_symmetry.space_group_name_H-M   'P 1'
#
loop_
_entity.id
_entity.type
_entity.pdbx_description
1 polymer ?
#
loop_
_entity_poly.entity_id
_entity_poly.type
_entity_poly.pdbx_seq_one_letter_code
_entity_poly.pdbx_strand_id
1 'polypeptide(L)'
;AEHIDTLAQLAAILAKHFADPRIVGTDIKDSLMQALASYVCYPQSLRAVERIPEEQRMAMMRNLLAPYEQRPWAQTNWILVRLWRGCGFGYRYTRLPHLLKTKPEDANLPSLQKPCPSLLLQRHMAELLSQDKDMAASFLNSVLNQLNWAFSEFIGMIQEIQQAAEWPERNFVDTRQLKVCATCFDLSVSLLRVLEMTITLVPEIFLDWTRPSAELLLRRLAQLLNQVLNRVTAERNLFDRVVNLRLPGLESVDHYPILVAVTGILVRILVDSDKQGAASVLLSDPCFQLRSIQYLLGEGDARAASADRKHFSLTKNKVFDNTFFLEHLSHNVSPTSEDDLCPICYAHSISAIFKPCSHKSCKACINQHLMNNKDCFFCKATITGVDDYTKPASS
;
A
#
# COMPACT_ATOMS: atom_id res chain seq x y z
N ALA A 1 41.50 4.38 -2.71
CA ALA A 1 41.03 5.73 -3.08
C ALA A 1 40.39 5.67 -4.46
N GLU A 2 41.16 5.32 -5.50
CA GLU A 2 40.72 5.23 -6.90
C GLU A 2 39.39 4.49 -7.13
N HIS A 3 39.21 3.29 -6.56
CA HIS A 3 37.96 2.53 -6.69
C HIS A 3 36.73 3.27 -6.14
N ILE A 4 36.88 4.03 -5.05
CA ILE A 4 35.78 4.79 -4.44
C ILE A 4 35.41 5.98 -5.33
N ASP A 5 36.40 6.62 -5.94
CA ASP A 5 36.20 7.77 -6.83
C ASP A 5 35.50 7.35 -8.11
N THR A 6 35.87 6.19 -8.70
CA THR A 6 35.16 5.61 -9.84
C THR A 6 33.69 5.32 -9.51
N LEU A 7 33.40 4.77 -8.32
CA LEU A 7 32.03 4.52 -7.90
C LEU A 7 31.23 5.84 -7.77
N ALA A 8 31.82 6.88 -7.18
CA ALA A 8 31.17 8.17 -7.04
C ALA A 8 30.89 8.85 -8.40
N GLN A 9 31.82 8.74 -9.35
CA GLN A 9 31.63 9.26 -10.72
C GLN A 9 30.50 8.51 -11.44
N LEU A 10 30.46 7.18 -11.35
CA LEU A 10 29.37 6.40 -11.91
C LEU A 10 28.02 6.73 -11.25
N ALA A 11 28.00 6.90 -9.92
CA ALA A 11 26.81 7.33 -9.19
C ALA A 11 26.28 8.68 -9.69
N ALA A 12 27.16 9.64 -9.93
CA ALA A 12 26.79 10.95 -10.47
C ALA A 12 26.22 10.86 -11.89
N ILE A 13 26.81 10.04 -12.76
CA ILE A 13 26.29 9.77 -14.12
C ILE A 13 24.89 9.16 -14.03
N LEU A 14 24.71 8.11 -13.23
CA LEU A 14 23.42 7.43 -13.09
C LEU A 14 22.34 8.36 -12.51
N ALA A 15 22.66 9.07 -11.43
CA ALA A 15 21.75 10.00 -10.77
C ALA A 15 21.32 11.15 -11.68
N LYS A 16 22.19 11.62 -12.57
CA LYS A 16 21.90 12.68 -13.53
C LYS A 16 21.11 12.19 -14.74
N HIS A 17 21.48 11.03 -15.30
CA HIS A 17 21.05 10.67 -16.64
C HIS A 17 19.82 9.74 -16.70
N PHE A 18 19.47 9.04 -15.62
CA PHE A 18 18.33 8.10 -15.64
C PHE A 18 16.96 8.75 -15.97
N ALA A 19 16.84 10.07 -15.77
CA ALA A 19 15.65 10.86 -16.06
C ALA A 19 15.95 12.07 -16.96
N ASP A 20 17.07 12.06 -17.70
CA ASP A 20 17.47 13.19 -18.55
C ASP A 20 16.59 13.26 -19.80
N PRO A 21 15.83 14.35 -20.01
CA PRO A 21 14.90 14.46 -21.13
C PRO A 21 15.60 14.50 -22.49
N ARG A 22 16.90 14.76 -22.54
CA ARG A 22 17.70 14.78 -23.78
C ARG A 22 18.01 13.38 -24.30
N ILE A 23 17.94 12.38 -23.43
CA ILE A 23 18.03 10.98 -23.84
C ILE A 23 16.65 10.62 -24.38
N VAL A 24 16.56 10.24 -25.65
CA VAL A 24 15.27 9.88 -26.29
C VAL A 24 15.10 8.36 -26.37
N GLY A 25 16.20 7.62 -26.58
CA GLY A 25 16.18 6.16 -26.72
C GLY A 25 15.66 5.45 -25.48
N THR A 26 14.59 4.68 -25.63
CA THR A 26 13.92 3.93 -24.56
C THR A 26 14.84 2.88 -23.94
N ASP A 27 15.58 2.14 -24.76
CA ASP A 27 16.48 1.08 -24.30
C ASP A 27 17.62 1.63 -23.42
N ILE A 28 18.10 2.84 -23.74
CA ILE A 28 19.14 3.53 -22.96
C ILE A 28 18.55 4.02 -21.64
N LYS A 29 17.33 4.59 -21.64
CA LYS A 29 16.64 5.00 -20.40
C LYS A 29 16.43 3.81 -19.48
N ASP A 30 15.96 2.70 -20.02
CA ASP A 30 15.72 1.47 -19.25
C ASP A 30 17.03 0.91 -18.69
N SER A 31 18.10 0.92 -19.50
CA SER A 31 19.43 0.49 -19.05
C SER A 31 19.98 1.37 -17.91
N LEU A 32 19.85 2.70 -18.02
CA LEU A 32 20.28 3.64 -16.98
C LEU A 32 19.45 3.47 -15.70
N MET A 33 18.13 3.30 -15.84
CA MET A 33 17.22 3.06 -14.74
C MET A 33 17.55 1.76 -14.02
N GLN A 34 17.71 0.66 -14.76
CA GLN A 34 18.07 -0.65 -14.21
C GLN A 34 19.48 -0.63 -13.59
N ALA A 35 20.42 0.10 -14.18
CA ALA A 35 21.74 0.30 -13.62
C ALA A 35 21.65 1.03 -12.27
N LEU A 36 20.93 2.16 -12.18
CA LEU A 36 20.72 2.89 -10.92
C LEU A 36 20.03 2.02 -9.87
N ALA A 37 18.99 1.30 -10.26
CA ALA A 37 18.28 0.34 -9.43
C ALA A 37 19.26 -0.69 -8.83
N SER A 38 20.07 -1.32 -9.67
CA SER A 38 21.09 -2.28 -9.21
C SER A 38 22.15 -1.62 -8.34
N TYR A 39 22.52 -0.38 -8.66
CA TYR A 39 23.54 0.38 -7.95
C TYR A 39 23.14 0.71 -6.51
N VAL A 40 21.89 1.05 -6.25
CA VAL A 40 21.41 1.32 -4.88
C VAL A 40 21.24 0.05 -4.04
N CYS A 41 21.38 -1.13 -4.64
CA CYS A 41 21.25 -2.39 -3.91
C CYS A 41 22.44 -2.72 -3.02
N TYR A 42 23.66 -2.41 -3.47
CA TYR A 42 24.86 -2.80 -2.74
C TYR A 42 25.34 -1.70 -1.79
N PRO A 43 25.79 -2.02 -0.56
CA PRO A 43 26.17 -1.01 0.43
C PRO A 43 27.27 -0.05 -0.03
N GLN A 44 28.26 -0.53 -0.79
CA GLN A 44 29.38 0.29 -1.23
C GLN A 44 28.97 1.30 -2.32
N SER A 45 28.18 0.87 -3.30
CA SER A 45 27.66 1.71 -4.37
C SER A 45 26.57 2.67 -3.87
N LEU A 46 25.72 2.25 -2.93
CA LEU A 46 24.78 3.15 -2.26
C LEU A 46 25.51 4.29 -1.51
N ARG A 47 26.59 3.98 -0.79
CA ARG A 47 27.44 5.01 -0.16
C ARG A 47 28.07 5.96 -1.18
N ALA A 48 28.34 5.49 -2.40
CA ALA A 48 28.82 6.35 -3.47
C ALA A 48 27.73 7.33 -3.93
N VAL A 49 26.47 6.87 -4.06
CA VAL A 49 25.31 7.74 -4.31
C VAL A 49 25.13 8.76 -3.18
N GLU A 50 25.33 8.37 -1.93
CA GLU A 50 25.23 9.29 -0.78
C GLU A 50 26.30 10.38 -0.77
N ARG A 51 27.43 10.17 -1.45
CA ARG A 51 28.58 11.10 -1.51
C ARG A 51 28.55 12.07 -2.68
N ILE A 52 27.67 11.87 -3.68
CA ILE A 52 27.56 12.84 -4.78
C ILE A 52 27.02 14.18 -4.25
N PRO A 53 27.23 15.29 -4.98
CA PRO A 53 26.74 16.61 -4.58
C PRO A 53 25.26 16.61 -4.24
N GLU A 54 24.88 17.38 -3.21
CA GLU A 54 23.51 17.40 -2.69
C GLU A 54 22.48 17.76 -3.74
N GLU A 55 22.78 18.74 -4.58
CA GLU A 55 21.94 19.15 -5.72
C GLU A 55 21.60 17.96 -6.62
N GLN A 56 22.57 17.09 -6.91
CA GLN A 56 22.35 15.89 -7.73
C GLN A 56 21.50 14.85 -6.98
N ARG A 57 21.71 14.67 -5.67
CA ARG A 57 20.89 13.76 -4.85
C ARG A 57 19.44 14.23 -4.77
N MET A 58 19.21 15.54 -4.61
CA MET A 58 17.89 16.15 -4.58
C MET A 58 17.20 16.07 -5.94
N ALA A 59 17.91 16.35 -7.04
CA ALA A 59 17.39 16.19 -8.39
C ALA A 59 17.03 14.72 -8.70
N MET A 60 17.88 13.77 -8.29
CA MET A 60 17.60 12.34 -8.42
C MET A 60 16.33 11.97 -7.64
N MET A 61 16.22 12.38 -6.38
CA MET A 61 15.04 12.09 -5.57
C MET A 61 13.76 12.72 -6.15
N ARG A 62 13.83 13.96 -6.64
CA ARG A 62 12.69 14.61 -7.30
C ARG A 62 12.22 13.83 -8.54
N ASN A 63 13.14 13.29 -9.32
CA ASN A 63 12.82 12.46 -10.48
C ASN A 63 12.26 11.07 -10.12
N LEU A 64 12.63 10.53 -8.95
CA LEU A 64 12.05 9.29 -8.41
C LEU A 64 10.63 9.50 -7.87
N LEU A 65 10.34 10.68 -7.33
CA LEU A 65 9.03 11.10 -6.81
C LEU A 65 8.09 11.67 -7.88
N ALA A 66 8.51 11.72 -9.14
CA ALA A 66 7.63 12.14 -10.21
C ALA A 66 6.43 11.16 -10.32
N PRO A 67 5.22 11.64 -10.69
CA PRO A 67 4.04 10.80 -10.80
C PRO A 67 4.23 9.60 -11.72
N TYR A 68 3.55 8.49 -11.41
CA TYR A 68 3.66 7.23 -12.15
C TYR A 68 2.87 7.20 -13.46
N GLU A 69 2.10 8.26 -13.74
CA GLU A 69 1.32 8.38 -14.96
C GLU A 69 2.23 8.59 -16.16
N GLN A 70 1.94 7.88 -17.26
CA GLN A 70 2.62 8.04 -18.56
C GLN A 70 4.13 7.76 -18.56
N ARG A 71 4.67 7.06 -17.56
CA ARG A 71 6.07 6.62 -17.53
C ARG A 71 6.24 5.22 -16.92
N PRO A 72 7.33 4.49 -17.27
CA PRO A 72 7.75 3.33 -16.51
C PRO A 72 8.09 3.74 -15.06
N TRP A 73 7.42 3.12 -14.09
CA TRP A 73 7.52 3.47 -12.67
C TRP A 73 7.98 2.31 -11.78
N ALA A 74 7.90 1.06 -12.24
CA ALA A 74 8.23 -0.10 -11.42
C ALA A 74 9.65 -0.02 -10.83
N GLN A 75 10.62 0.42 -11.64
CA GLN A 75 12.01 0.59 -11.20
C GLN A 75 12.20 1.77 -10.25
N THR A 76 11.52 2.90 -10.46
CA THR A 76 11.61 4.05 -9.53
C THR A 76 11.00 3.70 -8.18
N ASN A 77 9.85 3.02 -8.18
CA ASN A 77 9.23 2.48 -6.98
C ASN A 77 10.16 1.48 -6.27
N TRP A 78 10.80 0.58 -7.03
CA TRP A 78 11.74 -0.38 -6.45
C TRP A 78 12.97 0.28 -5.83
N ILE A 79 13.51 1.34 -6.45
CA ILE A 79 14.58 2.16 -5.86
C ILE A 79 14.12 2.72 -4.50
N LEU A 80 12.94 3.35 -4.44
CA LEU A 80 12.40 3.90 -3.19
C LEU A 80 12.25 2.83 -2.09
N VAL A 81 11.68 1.67 -2.43
CA VAL A 81 11.56 0.52 -1.53
C VAL A 81 12.93 0.03 -1.07
N ARG A 82 13.93 0.01 -1.96
CA ARG A 82 15.30 -0.37 -1.60
C ARG A 82 15.91 0.61 -0.60
N LEU A 83 15.72 1.91 -0.79
CA LEU A 83 16.19 2.94 0.15
C LEU A 83 15.52 2.82 1.52
N TRP A 84 14.28 2.32 1.57
CA TRP A 84 13.49 2.07 2.79
C TRP A 84 13.85 0.77 3.53
N ARG A 85 14.43 -0.22 2.84
CA ARG A 85 14.64 -1.57 3.37
C ARG A 85 15.50 -1.60 4.64
N GLY A 86 14.85 -1.93 5.77
CA GLY A 86 15.42 -1.89 7.13
C GLY A 86 14.73 -0.89 8.06
N CYS A 87 13.98 0.07 7.53
CA CYS A 87 13.30 1.08 8.32
C CYS A 87 11.83 0.74 8.60
N GLY A 88 11.14 0.07 7.66
CA GLY A 88 9.72 -0.30 7.79
C GLY A 88 9.42 -1.34 8.86
N PHE A 89 8.16 -1.34 9.30
CA PHE A 89 7.58 -2.30 10.22
C PHE A 89 7.72 -3.71 9.65
N GLY A 90 8.33 -4.61 10.42
CA GLY A 90 8.66 -5.97 9.97
C GLY A 90 9.45 -6.03 8.65
N TYR A 91 10.02 -4.91 8.18
CA TYR A 91 10.77 -4.78 6.92
C TYR A 91 12.29 -4.82 7.17
N ARG A 92 12.66 -5.52 8.23
CA ARG A 92 14.04 -5.75 8.70
C ARG A 92 14.48 -7.19 8.50
N TYR A 93 13.52 -8.09 8.28
CA TYR A 93 13.79 -9.50 8.10
C TYR A 93 14.21 -9.75 6.65
N THR A 94 15.43 -10.24 6.47
CA THR A 94 15.95 -10.69 5.17
C THR A 94 15.31 -11.98 4.69
N ARG A 95 14.69 -12.73 5.62
CA ARG A 95 14.12 -14.05 5.40
C ARG A 95 12.66 -14.02 5.81
N LEU A 96 11.80 -14.43 4.89
CA LEU A 96 10.42 -14.77 5.20
C LEU A 96 10.45 -16.05 6.08
N PRO A 97 9.97 -16.02 7.34
CA PRO A 97 10.13 -17.16 8.27
C PRO A 97 9.53 -18.49 7.79
N HIS A 98 8.65 -18.44 6.78
CA HIS A 98 7.93 -19.58 6.21
C HIS A 98 8.51 -20.09 4.87
N LEU A 99 9.39 -19.33 4.20
CA LEU A 99 10.05 -19.82 2.99
C LEU A 99 11.19 -20.77 3.38
N LEU A 100 11.11 -21.99 2.85
CA LEU A 100 12.05 -23.08 3.09
C LEU A 100 13.50 -22.68 2.78
N LYS A 101 14.43 -23.42 3.39
CA LYS A 101 15.89 -23.26 3.31
C LYS A 101 16.37 -22.87 1.90
N THR A 102 17.01 -21.72 1.81
CA THR A 102 17.66 -21.21 0.58
C THR A 102 18.85 -22.08 0.20
N LYS A 103 19.07 -22.23 -1.11
CA LYS A 103 20.33 -22.77 -1.63
C LYS A 103 21.41 -21.68 -1.51
N PRO A 104 22.71 -22.04 -1.42
CA PRO A 104 23.81 -21.06 -1.35
C PRO A 104 23.81 -20.04 -2.50
N GLU A 105 23.25 -20.45 -3.63
CA GLU A 105 23.13 -19.71 -4.90
C GLU A 105 22.18 -18.50 -4.78
N ASP A 106 21.21 -18.55 -3.86
CA ASP A 106 20.19 -17.51 -3.67
C ASP A 106 20.74 -16.28 -2.91
N ALA A 107 21.93 -16.37 -2.29
CA ALA A 107 22.54 -15.29 -1.53
C ALA A 107 22.83 -14.03 -2.36
N ASN A 108 22.96 -14.18 -3.69
CA ASN A 108 23.21 -13.08 -4.62
C ASN A 108 21.93 -12.35 -5.06
N LEU A 109 20.75 -12.87 -4.71
CA LEU A 109 19.48 -12.22 -5.06
C LEU A 109 19.32 -10.91 -4.25
N PRO A 110 19.08 -9.75 -4.89
CA PRO A 110 18.98 -8.46 -4.20
C PRO A 110 17.98 -8.44 -3.03
N SER A 111 16.90 -9.23 -3.13
CA SER A 111 15.85 -9.39 -2.11
C SER A 111 16.33 -10.11 -0.84
N LEU A 112 17.43 -10.87 -0.89
CA LEU A 112 17.99 -11.65 0.22
C LEU A 112 19.23 -11.00 0.86
N GLN A 113 19.72 -9.88 0.32
CA GLN A 113 20.82 -9.12 0.90
C GLN A 113 20.46 -8.59 2.29
N LYS A 114 21.45 -8.27 3.16
CA LYS A 114 21.15 -7.59 4.44
C LYS A 114 20.51 -6.22 4.20
N PRO A 115 19.57 -5.76 5.06
CA PRO A 115 18.98 -4.44 4.92
C PRO A 115 20.09 -3.39 5.05
N CYS A 116 20.09 -2.43 4.14
CA CYS A 116 21.03 -1.33 4.12
C CYS A 116 20.28 -0.10 3.60
N PRO A 117 19.44 0.52 4.45
CA PRO A 117 18.66 1.68 4.07
C PRO A 117 19.56 2.92 3.90
N SER A 118 19.10 3.90 3.12
CA SER A 118 19.75 5.22 3.05
C SER A 118 18.92 6.25 3.79
N LEU A 119 19.30 6.55 5.04
CA LEU A 119 18.62 7.58 5.83
C LEU A 119 18.80 8.98 5.22
N LEU A 120 19.92 9.20 4.52
CA LEU A 120 20.21 10.47 3.86
C LEU A 120 19.22 10.74 2.72
N LEU A 121 19.02 9.76 1.83
CA LEU A 121 18.08 9.90 0.71
C LEU A 121 16.62 9.88 1.19
N GLN A 122 16.30 9.17 2.28
CA GLN A 122 14.99 9.27 2.93
C GLN A 122 14.71 10.68 3.45
N ARG A 123 15.69 11.38 4.04
CA ARG A 123 15.53 12.79 4.45
C ARG A 123 15.26 13.71 3.28
N HIS A 124 15.97 13.50 2.16
CA HIS A 124 15.74 14.25 0.93
C HIS A 124 14.33 14.06 0.38
N MET A 125 13.81 12.83 0.42
CA MET A 125 12.41 12.55 0.09
C MET A 125 11.46 13.32 1.03
N ALA A 126 11.71 13.26 2.34
CA ALA A 126 10.87 13.93 3.33
C ALA A 126 10.84 15.45 3.12
N GLU A 127 11.99 16.05 2.84
CA GLU A 127 12.13 17.48 2.56
C GLU A 127 11.32 17.88 1.32
N LEU A 128 11.50 17.16 0.20
CA LEU A 128 10.80 17.44 -1.05
C LEU A 128 9.28 17.35 -0.90
N LEU A 129 8.78 16.31 -0.24
CA LEU A 129 7.35 16.11 -0.04
C LEU A 129 6.74 17.07 0.99
N SER A 130 7.55 17.60 1.90
CA SER A 130 7.12 18.60 2.88
C SER A 130 7.00 19.99 2.25
N GLN A 131 7.92 20.34 1.35
CA GLN A 131 7.99 21.65 0.70
C GLN A 131 6.98 21.80 -0.44
N ASP A 132 6.85 20.79 -1.30
CA ASP A 132 6.05 20.85 -2.54
C ASP A 132 4.77 20.01 -2.40
N LYS A 133 3.71 20.67 -1.91
CA LYS A 133 2.43 20.02 -1.58
C LYS A 133 1.72 19.44 -2.80
N ASP A 134 1.81 20.10 -3.95
CA ASP A 134 1.17 19.67 -5.20
C ASP A 134 1.89 18.47 -5.80
N MET A 135 3.23 18.50 -5.82
CA MET A 135 4.04 17.34 -6.21
C MET A 135 3.75 16.14 -5.31
N ALA A 136 3.73 16.35 -3.98
CA ALA A 136 3.43 15.29 -3.02
C ALA A 136 2.04 14.67 -3.24
N ALA A 137 1.02 15.51 -3.46
CA ALA A 137 -0.34 15.06 -3.75
C ALA A 137 -0.41 14.29 -5.07
N SER A 138 0.22 14.79 -6.13
CA SER A 138 0.24 14.14 -7.45
C SER A 138 0.96 12.78 -7.40
N PHE A 139 2.14 12.73 -6.76
CA PHE A 139 2.88 11.50 -6.53
C PHE A 139 2.03 10.46 -5.79
N LEU A 140 1.48 10.81 -4.63
CA LEU A 140 0.69 9.88 -3.82
C LEU A 140 -0.60 9.44 -4.49
N ASN A 141 -1.28 10.34 -5.20
CA ASN A 141 -2.44 9.95 -5.99
C ASN A 141 -2.08 8.90 -7.05
N SER A 142 -0.93 9.05 -7.72
CA SER A 142 -0.44 8.07 -8.68
C SER A 142 -0.05 6.74 -8.03
N VAL A 143 0.60 6.75 -6.85
CA VAL A 143 0.92 5.54 -6.09
C VAL A 143 -0.35 4.79 -5.67
N LEU A 144 -1.35 5.51 -5.13
CA LEU A 144 -2.64 4.93 -4.74
C LEU A 144 -3.40 4.38 -5.95
N ASN A 145 -3.35 5.05 -7.10
CA ASN A 145 -3.93 4.55 -8.36
C ASN A 145 -3.28 3.24 -8.79
N GLN A 146 -1.94 3.19 -8.82
CA GLN A 146 -1.23 1.98 -9.22
C GLN A 146 -1.40 0.84 -8.22
N LEU A 147 -1.55 1.13 -6.93
CA LEU A 147 -1.85 0.10 -5.93
C LEU A 147 -3.23 -0.50 -6.16
N ASN A 148 -4.24 0.35 -6.40
CA ASN A 148 -5.59 -0.12 -6.71
C ASN A 148 -5.60 -1.01 -7.95
N TRP A 149 -4.91 -0.59 -9.02
CA TRP A 149 -4.80 -1.36 -10.26
C TRP A 149 -4.06 -2.68 -10.04
N ALA A 150 -2.82 -2.64 -9.53
CA ALA A 150 -1.98 -3.82 -9.37
C ALA A 150 -2.64 -4.87 -8.46
N PHE A 151 -3.29 -4.42 -7.38
CA PHE A 151 -3.98 -5.31 -6.46
C PHE A 151 -5.25 -5.91 -7.09
N SER A 152 -6.01 -5.15 -7.87
CA SER A 152 -7.19 -5.67 -8.57
C SER A 152 -6.81 -6.73 -9.61
N GLU A 153 -5.77 -6.48 -10.41
CA GLU A 153 -5.23 -7.45 -11.38
C GLU A 153 -4.74 -8.72 -10.68
N PHE A 154 -4.04 -8.56 -9.55
CA PHE A 154 -3.61 -9.68 -8.73
C PHE A 154 -4.79 -10.56 -8.26
N ILE A 155 -5.85 -9.94 -7.73
CA ILE A 155 -7.04 -10.67 -7.28
C ILE A 155 -7.75 -11.36 -8.44
N GLY A 156 -7.89 -10.71 -9.61
CA GLY A 156 -8.47 -11.32 -10.81
C GLY A 156 -7.69 -12.56 -11.24
N MET A 157 -6.36 -12.48 -11.31
CA MET A 157 -5.52 -13.62 -11.66
C MET A 157 -5.59 -14.74 -10.63
N ILE A 158 -5.64 -14.44 -9.33
CA ILE A 158 -5.81 -15.47 -8.29
C ILE A 158 -7.14 -16.21 -8.45
N GLN A 159 -8.21 -15.50 -8.83
CA GLN A 159 -9.51 -16.12 -9.10
C GLN A 159 -9.45 -17.08 -10.30
N GLU A 160 -8.81 -16.66 -11.39
CA GLU A 160 -8.61 -17.51 -12.58
C GLU A 160 -7.77 -18.75 -12.26
N ILE A 161 -6.67 -18.59 -11.51
CA ILE A 161 -5.80 -19.68 -11.09
C ILE A 161 -6.57 -20.68 -10.21
N GLN A 162 -7.36 -20.19 -9.26
CA GLN A 162 -8.15 -21.04 -8.37
C GLN A 162 -9.24 -21.79 -9.15
N GLN A 163 -9.94 -21.13 -10.08
CA GLN A 163 -10.90 -21.79 -10.96
C GLN A 163 -10.22 -22.86 -11.80
N ALA A 164 -9.08 -22.59 -12.42
CA ALA A 164 -8.35 -23.58 -13.20
C ALA A 164 -7.88 -24.78 -12.36
N ALA A 165 -7.46 -24.54 -11.11
CA ALA A 165 -7.02 -25.59 -10.19
C ALA A 165 -8.15 -26.52 -9.71
N GLU A 166 -9.41 -26.07 -9.74
CA GLU A 166 -10.58 -26.87 -9.32
C GLU A 166 -11.13 -27.78 -10.45
N TRP A 167 -10.72 -27.60 -11.71
CA TRP A 167 -11.21 -28.38 -12.85
C TRP A 167 -10.13 -29.32 -13.42
N PRO A 168 -10.07 -30.59 -12.93
CA PRO A 168 -8.96 -31.51 -13.19
C PRO A 168 -8.79 -31.96 -14.66
N GLU A 169 -9.75 -31.69 -15.55
CA GLU A 169 -9.66 -32.05 -16.98
C GLU A 169 -8.88 -31.02 -17.83
N ARG A 170 -8.50 -29.85 -17.28
CA ARG A 170 -7.75 -28.77 -17.97
C ARG A 170 -6.49 -28.31 -17.21
N ASN A 171 -5.76 -29.27 -16.62
CA ASN A 171 -4.60 -29.10 -15.72
C ASN A 171 -3.36 -28.36 -16.27
N PHE A 172 -3.50 -27.22 -16.94
CA PHE A 172 -2.35 -26.37 -17.27
C PHE A 172 -2.65 -24.91 -16.99
N VAL A 173 -2.26 -24.45 -15.81
CA VAL A 173 -2.10 -23.02 -15.57
C VAL A 173 -0.79 -22.60 -16.21
N ASP A 174 -0.85 -21.67 -17.16
CA ASP A 174 0.34 -21.19 -17.88
C ASP A 174 1.35 -20.61 -16.88
N THR A 175 2.58 -21.13 -16.89
CA THR A 175 3.68 -20.63 -16.05
C THR A 175 3.93 -19.14 -16.25
N ARG A 176 3.65 -18.60 -17.44
CA ARG A 176 3.71 -17.15 -17.69
C ARG A 176 2.65 -16.40 -16.89
N GLN A 177 1.41 -16.90 -16.82
CA GLN A 177 0.32 -16.29 -16.04
C GLN A 177 0.66 -16.31 -14.53
N LEU A 178 1.23 -17.40 -14.03
CA LEU A 178 1.71 -17.48 -12.64
C LEU A 178 2.75 -16.39 -12.34
N LYS A 179 3.74 -16.20 -13.23
CA LYS A 179 4.75 -15.15 -13.07
C LYS A 179 4.17 -13.74 -13.11
N VAL A 180 3.18 -13.49 -13.97
CA VAL A 180 2.48 -12.18 -14.01
C VAL A 180 1.68 -11.96 -12.72
N CYS A 181 1.02 -13.00 -12.21
CA CYS A 181 0.32 -12.96 -10.92
C CYS A 181 1.27 -12.60 -9.76
N ALA A 182 2.41 -13.29 -9.65
CA ALA A 182 3.44 -12.96 -8.68
C ALA A 182 3.99 -11.53 -8.86
N THR A 183 4.15 -11.07 -10.11
CA THR A 183 4.59 -9.70 -10.40
C THR A 183 3.57 -8.68 -9.89
N CYS A 184 2.27 -8.86 -10.13
CA CYS A 184 1.23 -7.96 -9.61
C CYS A 184 1.16 -7.97 -8.08
N PHE A 185 1.39 -9.12 -7.44
CA PHE A 185 1.53 -9.20 -5.99
C PHE A 185 2.74 -8.39 -5.49
N ASP A 186 3.92 -8.60 -6.07
CA ASP A 186 5.16 -7.92 -5.69
C ASP A 186 5.05 -6.40 -5.90
N LEU A 187 4.41 -5.97 -7.00
CA LEU A 187 4.10 -4.57 -7.24
C LEU A 187 3.18 -4.01 -6.14
N SER A 188 2.10 -4.72 -5.79
CA SER A 188 1.17 -4.30 -4.72
C SER A 188 1.90 -4.13 -3.39
N VAL A 189 2.73 -5.11 -2.99
CA VAL A 189 3.55 -5.04 -1.78
C VAL A 189 4.52 -3.87 -1.83
N SER A 190 5.21 -3.67 -2.95
CA SER A 190 6.20 -2.59 -3.11
C SER A 190 5.55 -1.20 -3.01
N LEU A 191 4.37 -1.01 -3.59
CA LEU A 191 3.60 0.24 -3.48
C LEU A 191 3.13 0.49 -2.05
N LEU A 192 2.67 -0.54 -1.33
CA LEU A 192 2.37 -0.46 0.10
C LEU A 192 3.60 -0.06 0.91
N ARG A 193 4.80 -0.55 0.57
CA ARG A 193 6.06 -0.14 1.23
C ARG A 193 6.43 1.31 0.97
N VAL A 194 6.14 1.85 -0.22
CA VAL A 194 6.32 3.29 -0.48
C VAL A 194 5.31 4.14 0.29
N LEU A 195 4.06 3.69 0.41
CA LEU A 195 3.07 4.35 1.25
C LEU A 195 3.49 4.33 2.73
N GLU A 196 3.94 3.17 3.23
CA GLU A 196 4.51 3.02 4.58
C GLU A 196 5.68 3.97 4.81
N MET A 197 6.64 4.01 3.88
CA MET A 197 7.77 4.94 3.95
C MET A 197 7.27 6.40 4.01
N THR A 198 6.37 6.78 3.11
CA THR A 198 5.91 8.16 2.99
C THR A 198 5.21 8.63 4.26
N ILE A 199 4.28 7.83 4.79
CA ILE A 199 3.58 8.18 6.03
C ILE A 199 4.49 8.14 7.25
N THR A 200 5.55 7.32 7.20
CA THR A 200 6.56 7.30 8.25
C THR A 200 7.42 8.57 8.25
N LEU A 201 7.81 9.04 7.07
CA LEU A 201 8.71 10.19 6.91
C LEU A 201 7.98 11.53 7.00
N VAL A 202 6.77 11.64 6.45
CA VAL A 202 5.99 12.89 6.35
C VAL A 202 4.51 12.62 6.67
N PRO A 203 4.17 12.31 7.93
CA PRO A 203 2.80 11.98 8.33
C PRO A 203 1.81 13.12 8.06
N GLU A 204 2.27 14.38 8.03
CA GLU A 204 1.46 15.57 7.80
C GLU A 204 0.73 15.53 6.46
N ILE A 205 1.26 14.82 5.45
CA ILE A 205 0.59 14.72 4.14
C ILE A 205 -0.78 14.06 4.25
N PHE A 206 -0.96 13.14 5.20
CA PHE A 206 -2.23 12.45 5.44
C PHE A 206 -3.00 13.02 6.64
N LEU A 207 -2.28 13.60 7.60
CA LEU A 207 -2.83 13.93 8.92
C LEU A 207 -3.02 15.43 9.17
N ASP A 208 -2.45 16.30 8.34
CA ASP A 208 -2.67 17.75 8.42
C ASP A 208 -3.86 18.17 7.54
N TRP A 209 -5.05 18.25 8.14
CA TRP A 209 -6.28 18.60 7.43
C TRP A 209 -6.33 20.06 6.96
N THR A 210 -5.34 20.89 7.32
CA THR A 210 -5.16 22.21 6.68
C THR A 210 -4.67 22.07 5.23
N ARG A 211 -4.13 20.90 4.85
CA ARG A 211 -3.77 20.56 3.47
C ARG A 211 -5.03 20.08 2.73
N PRO A 212 -5.38 20.70 1.58
CA PRO A 212 -6.59 20.33 0.83
C PRO A 212 -6.66 18.85 0.41
N SER A 213 -5.52 18.22 0.17
CA SER A 213 -5.43 16.83 -0.29
C SER A 213 -5.39 15.79 0.84
N ALA A 214 -5.14 16.18 2.10
CA ALA A 214 -4.87 15.23 3.18
C ALA A 214 -6.05 14.30 3.46
N GLU A 215 -7.25 14.86 3.61
CA GLU A 215 -8.45 14.08 3.89
C GLU A 215 -8.76 13.10 2.75
N LEU A 216 -8.67 13.57 1.49
CA LEU A 216 -8.91 12.73 0.31
C LEU A 216 -7.89 11.58 0.22
N LEU A 217 -6.60 11.87 0.40
CA LEU A 217 -5.54 10.88 0.36
C LEU A 217 -5.73 9.83 1.47
N LEU A 218 -6.09 10.26 2.68
CA LEU A 218 -6.33 9.36 3.81
C LEU A 218 -7.55 8.47 3.59
N ARG A 219 -8.66 9.01 3.05
CA ARG A 219 -9.85 8.22 2.69
C ARG A 219 -9.54 7.15 1.63
N ARG A 220 -8.79 7.53 0.59
CA ARG A 220 -8.36 6.59 -0.45
C ARG A 220 -7.41 5.52 0.08
N LEU A 221 -6.48 5.90 0.97
CA LEU A 221 -5.60 4.96 1.65
C LEU A 221 -6.40 3.97 2.49
N ALA A 222 -7.31 4.45 3.35
CA ALA A 222 -8.18 3.61 4.17
C ALA A 222 -8.97 2.59 3.35
N GLN A 223 -9.60 3.03 2.25
CA GLN A 223 -10.30 2.16 1.31
C GLN A 223 -9.40 1.02 0.80
N LEU A 224 -8.19 1.34 0.35
CA LEU A 224 -7.25 0.35 -0.18
C LEU A 224 -6.75 -0.61 0.90
N LEU A 225 -6.42 -0.10 2.11
CA LEU A 225 -6.00 -0.95 3.22
C LEU A 225 -7.10 -1.94 3.60
N ASN A 226 -8.34 -1.48 3.73
CA ASN A 226 -9.48 -2.35 4.05
C ASN A 226 -9.76 -3.37 2.93
N GLN A 227 -9.65 -2.99 1.66
CA GLN A 227 -9.78 -3.94 0.54
C GLN A 227 -8.69 -5.01 0.57
N VAL A 228 -7.43 -4.62 0.80
CA VAL A 228 -6.31 -5.56 0.90
C VAL A 228 -6.54 -6.52 2.07
N LEU A 229 -6.85 -5.98 3.25
CA LEU A 229 -7.14 -6.77 4.44
C LEU A 229 -8.23 -7.80 4.18
N ASN A 230 -9.40 -7.36 3.73
CA ASN A 230 -10.53 -8.26 3.53
C ASN A 230 -10.25 -9.40 2.54
N ARG A 231 -9.41 -9.17 1.52
CA ARG A 231 -9.09 -10.21 0.52
C ARG A 231 -8.00 -11.17 0.98
N VAL A 232 -7.09 -10.71 1.84
CA VAL A 232 -5.97 -11.53 2.33
C VAL A 232 -6.34 -12.25 3.62
N THR A 233 -7.17 -11.66 4.49
CA THR A 233 -7.50 -12.20 5.82
C THR A 233 -8.86 -12.90 5.91
N ALA A 234 -9.67 -12.92 4.84
CA ALA A 234 -10.95 -13.63 4.88
C ALA A 234 -10.77 -15.14 5.13
N GLU A 235 -11.60 -15.74 5.99
CA GLU A 235 -11.50 -17.17 6.29
C GLU A 235 -11.82 -18.04 5.06
N ARG A 236 -10.98 -19.06 4.80
CA ARG A 236 -11.16 -20.02 3.68
C ARG A 236 -11.25 -19.34 2.30
N ASN A 237 -10.59 -18.18 2.16
CA ASN A 237 -10.65 -17.34 0.97
C ASN A 237 -9.77 -17.86 -0.20
N LEU A 238 -9.89 -17.16 -1.32
CA LEU A 238 -9.12 -17.41 -2.56
C LEU A 238 -7.61 -17.37 -2.33
N PHE A 239 -7.15 -16.40 -1.55
CA PHE A 239 -5.73 -16.15 -1.30
C PHE A 239 -5.11 -17.31 -0.51
N ASP A 240 -5.74 -17.73 0.58
CA ASP A 240 -5.36 -18.89 1.39
C ASP A 240 -5.22 -20.15 0.53
N ARG A 241 -6.17 -20.39 -0.38
CA ARG A 241 -6.11 -21.57 -1.26
C ARG A 241 -4.89 -21.52 -2.17
N VAL A 242 -4.67 -20.40 -2.86
CA VAL A 242 -3.54 -20.25 -3.80
C VAL A 242 -2.19 -20.35 -3.10
N VAL A 243 -2.02 -19.69 -1.95
CA VAL A 243 -0.79 -19.80 -1.14
C VAL A 243 -0.53 -21.26 -0.74
N ASN A 244 -1.58 -22.01 -0.39
CA ASN A 244 -1.46 -23.41 -0.01
C ASN A 244 -1.22 -24.36 -1.19
N LEU A 245 -1.55 -23.98 -2.44
CA LEU A 245 -1.25 -24.79 -3.63
C LEU A 245 0.26 -24.89 -3.92
N ARG A 246 1.06 -23.90 -3.47
CA ARG A 246 2.53 -23.84 -3.68
C ARG A 246 2.92 -24.07 -5.14
N LEU A 247 2.20 -23.43 -6.06
CA LEU A 247 2.48 -23.53 -7.50
C LEU A 247 3.85 -22.90 -7.82
N PRO A 248 4.65 -23.52 -8.71
CA PRO A 248 5.93 -22.96 -9.13
C PRO A 248 5.73 -21.63 -9.86
N GLY A 249 6.45 -20.59 -9.45
CA GLY A 249 6.29 -19.22 -9.94
C GLY A 249 5.44 -18.30 -9.05
N LEU A 250 4.86 -18.80 -7.95
CA LEU A 250 4.13 -18.01 -6.95
C LEU A 250 4.85 -17.95 -5.59
N GLU A 251 6.17 -18.20 -5.54
CA GLU A 251 6.92 -18.31 -4.29
C GLU A 251 6.95 -17.03 -3.46
N SER A 252 6.78 -15.85 -4.10
CA SER A 252 6.70 -14.56 -3.40
C SER A 252 5.31 -14.28 -2.80
N VAL A 253 4.27 -14.96 -3.28
CA VAL A 253 2.87 -14.73 -2.87
C VAL A 253 2.62 -15.40 -1.51
N ASP A 254 2.63 -14.59 -0.45
CA ASP A 254 2.37 -15.03 0.92
C ASP A 254 1.69 -13.93 1.75
N HIS A 255 1.07 -14.31 2.87
CA HIS A 255 0.43 -13.40 3.81
C HIS A 255 1.41 -12.40 4.44
N TYR A 256 2.62 -12.85 4.81
CA TYR A 256 3.57 -11.99 5.52
C TYR A 256 3.92 -10.69 4.79
N PRO A 257 4.43 -10.70 3.54
CA PRO A 257 4.95 -9.49 2.90
C PRO A 257 3.91 -8.38 2.76
N ILE A 258 2.67 -8.74 2.47
CA ILE A 258 1.56 -7.80 2.30
C ILE A 258 0.97 -7.32 3.63
N LEU A 259 0.67 -8.24 4.56
CA LEU A 259 0.05 -7.89 5.84
C LEU A 259 0.98 -7.08 6.74
N VAL A 260 2.29 -7.34 6.68
CA VAL A 260 3.28 -6.55 7.42
C VAL A 260 3.37 -5.12 6.88
N ALA A 261 3.28 -4.92 5.56
CA ALA A 261 3.28 -3.58 4.97
C ALA A 261 2.02 -2.80 5.37
N VAL A 262 0.85 -3.44 5.27
CA VAL A 262 -0.44 -2.86 5.71
C VAL A 262 -0.39 -2.51 7.19
N THR A 263 0.12 -3.41 8.03
CA THR A 263 0.21 -3.16 9.48
C THR A 263 1.16 -2.01 9.79
N GLY A 264 2.29 -1.89 9.09
CA GLY A 264 3.19 -0.75 9.26
C GLY A 264 2.52 0.59 8.99
N ILE A 265 1.71 0.65 7.94
CA ILE A 265 0.89 1.83 7.62
C ILE A 265 -0.12 2.09 8.73
N LEU A 266 -0.88 1.07 9.15
CA LEU A 266 -1.91 1.20 10.18
C LEU A 266 -1.32 1.65 11.53
N VAL A 267 -0.19 1.10 11.95
CA VAL A 267 0.50 1.52 13.18
C VAL A 267 0.87 2.99 13.09
N ARG A 268 1.43 3.42 11.96
CA ARG A 268 1.81 4.84 11.79
C ARG A 268 0.61 5.78 11.78
N ILE A 269 -0.54 5.34 11.26
CA ILE A 269 -1.77 6.14 11.21
C ILE A 269 -2.49 6.14 12.56
N LEU A 270 -2.56 5.01 13.26
CA LEU A 270 -3.46 4.82 14.40
C LEU A 270 -2.76 4.94 15.75
N VAL A 271 -1.49 4.53 15.83
CA VAL A 271 -0.74 4.49 17.09
C VAL A 271 0.07 5.77 17.27
N ASP A 272 0.71 6.23 16.20
CA ASP A 272 1.59 7.39 16.25
C ASP A 272 0.87 8.71 15.98
N SER A 273 -0.43 8.69 15.66
CA SER A 273 -1.21 9.92 15.48
C SER A 273 -2.14 10.20 16.66
N ASP A 274 -1.91 11.32 17.32
CA ASP A 274 -2.79 11.88 18.37
C ASP A 274 -4.11 12.44 17.80
N LYS A 275 -4.38 12.17 16.50
CA LYS A 275 -5.48 12.78 15.74
C LYS A 275 -6.58 11.74 15.52
N GLN A 276 -7.60 11.79 16.36
CA GLN A 276 -8.84 10.98 16.28
C GLN A 276 -9.45 10.90 14.86
N GLY A 277 -9.18 11.87 13.99
CA GLY A 277 -9.66 11.89 12.61
C GLY A 277 -9.21 10.70 11.75
N ALA A 278 -8.02 10.13 11.98
CA ALA A 278 -7.53 9.05 11.11
C ALA A 278 -8.16 7.69 11.39
N ALA A 279 -8.35 7.37 12.68
CA ALA A 279 -9.13 6.22 13.11
C ALA A 279 -10.58 6.33 12.60
N SER A 280 -11.20 7.51 12.76
CA SER A 280 -12.55 7.76 12.23
C SER A 280 -12.66 7.53 10.73
N VAL A 281 -11.69 8.01 9.93
CA VAL A 281 -11.69 7.77 8.48
C VAL A 281 -11.58 6.28 8.15
N LEU A 282 -10.69 5.55 8.81
CA LEU A 282 -10.52 4.10 8.60
C LEU A 282 -11.77 3.31 8.97
N LEU A 283 -12.35 3.60 10.15
CA LEU A 283 -13.53 2.91 10.69
C LEU A 283 -14.81 3.27 9.96
N SER A 284 -14.88 4.49 9.42
CA SER A 284 -16.02 4.89 8.64
C SER A 284 -16.09 4.08 7.34
N ASP A 285 -14.98 3.69 6.73
CA ASP A 285 -15.00 3.04 5.42
C ASP A 285 -15.90 1.77 5.37
N PRO A 286 -16.75 1.57 4.35
CA PRO A 286 -17.68 0.44 4.27
C PRO A 286 -17.02 -0.93 4.24
N CYS A 287 -15.76 -0.98 3.76
CA CYS A 287 -15.01 -2.21 3.73
C CYS A 287 -14.33 -2.49 5.07
N PHE A 288 -14.44 -1.65 6.09
CA PHE A 288 -13.84 -1.94 7.39
C PHE A 288 -14.47 -3.19 8.02
N GLN A 289 -13.63 -4.11 8.46
CA GLN A 289 -14.05 -5.36 9.10
C GLN A 289 -13.16 -5.64 10.31
N LEU A 290 -13.74 -5.61 11.51
CA LEU A 290 -13.01 -5.87 12.75
C LEU A 290 -12.31 -7.25 12.74
N ARG A 291 -12.95 -8.26 12.14
CA ARG A 291 -12.37 -9.60 11.95
C ARG A 291 -11.03 -9.60 11.21
N SER A 292 -10.84 -8.68 10.26
CA SER A 292 -9.60 -8.58 9.51
C SER A 292 -8.45 -8.07 10.39
N ILE A 293 -8.78 -7.18 11.33
CA ILE A 293 -7.84 -6.75 12.38
C ILE A 293 -7.57 -7.89 13.36
N GLN A 294 -8.61 -8.59 13.84
CA GLN A 294 -8.45 -9.76 14.73
C GLN A 294 -7.55 -10.83 14.12
N TYR A 295 -7.69 -11.10 12.81
CA TYR A 295 -6.80 -11.99 12.07
C TYR A 295 -5.33 -11.57 12.15
N LEU A 296 -5.01 -10.29 11.89
CA LEU A 296 -3.64 -9.77 11.99
C LEU A 296 -3.03 -10.05 13.37
N LEU A 297 -3.85 -9.85 14.39
CA LEU A 297 -3.50 -9.97 15.80
C LEU A 297 -3.40 -11.43 16.26
N GLY A 298 -3.92 -12.37 15.47
CA GLY A 298 -3.97 -13.80 15.81
C GLY A 298 -5.13 -14.20 16.71
N GLU A 299 -6.13 -13.32 16.85
CA GLU A 299 -7.37 -13.57 17.58
C GLU A 299 -8.33 -14.33 16.66
N GLY A 300 -8.09 -15.64 16.52
CA GLY A 300 -8.97 -16.56 15.78
C GLY A 300 -9.78 -17.43 16.73
N ASP A 301 -10.95 -17.87 16.27
CA ASP A 301 -11.88 -18.71 17.05
C ASP A 301 -11.17 -20.00 17.54
N ALA A 302 -11.10 -20.18 18.86
CA ALA A 302 -10.35 -21.27 19.51
C ALA A 302 -10.81 -22.68 19.07
N ARG A 303 -11.98 -22.77 18.40
CA ARG A 303 -12.56 -23.99 17.85
C ARG A 303 -11.95 -24.46 16.53
N ALA A 304 -11.22 -23.61 15.79
CA ALA A 304 -10.60 -23.98 14.51
C ALA A 304 -9.17 -24.55 14.65
N ALA A 305 -8.64 -24.63 15.87
CA ALA A 305 -7.29 -25.10 16.16
C ALA A 305 -7.06 -26.62 15.94
N SER A 306 -8.06 -27.36 15.46
CA SER A 306 -8.04 -28.83 15.38
C SER A 306 -7.51 -29.43 14.06
N ALA A 307 -6.77 -28.69 13.23
CA ALA A 307 -6.08 -29.30 12.09
C ALA A 307 -4.88 -28.47 11.64
N ASP A 308 -3.68 -28.83 12.10
CA ASP A 308 -2.32 -28.73 11.51
C ASP A 308 -1.90 -27.58 10.56
N ARG A 309 -2.69 -26.50 10.44
CA ARG A 309 -2.43 -25.36 9.56
C ARG A 309 -1.88 -24.22 10.39
N LYS A 310 -0.61 -23.88 10.14
CA LYS A 310 0.07 -22.72 10.72
C LYS A 310 -0.63 -21.43 10.27
N HIS A 311 -1.65 -20.99 11.01
CA HIS A 311 -2.31 -19.70 10.81
C HIS A 311 -1.29 -18.56 10.96
N PHE A 312 -1.27 -17.64 9.99
CA PHE A 312 -0.42 -16.46 10.03
C PHE A 312 -0.86 -15.53 11.17
N SER A 313 0.08 -14.97 11.93
CA SER A 313 -0.23 -13.95 12.94
C SER A 313 1.01 -13.12 13.25
N LEU A 314 0.82 -11.81 13.43
CA LEU A 314 1.91 -10.88 13.72
C LEU A 314 2.38 -10.97 15.18
N THR A 315 1.51 -11.37 16.12
CA THR A 315 1.88 -11.59 17.53
C THR A 315 2.81 -12.77 17.70
N LYS A 316 2.52 -13.88 17.01
CA LYS A 316 3.39 -15.06 17.01
C LYS A 316 4.80 -14.75 16.50
N ASN A 317 4.94 -13.69 15.69
CA ASN A 317 6.23 -13.22 15.17
C ASN A 317 6.90 -12.13 16.03
N LYS A 318 6.36 -11.79 17.22
CA LYS A 318 6.90 -10.78 18.16
C LYS A 318 7.17 -9.41 17.52
N VAL A 319 6.37 -9.00 16.53
CA VAL A 319 6.58 -7.74 15.80
C VAL A 319 5.77 -6.58 16.40
N PHE A 320 4.81 -6.84 17.28
CA PHE A 320 3.84 -5.84 17.76
C PHE A 320 3.28 -6.13 19.15
N ASP A 321 2.97 -5.08 19.92
CA ASP A 321 2.12 -5.16 21.12
C ASP A 321 0.68 -4.78 20.75
N ASN A 322 -0.21 -5.77 20.77
CA ASN A 322 -1.58 -5.66 20.27
C ASN A 322 -2.51 -4.82 21.15
N THR A 323 -2.16 -4.64 22.42
CA THR A 323 -3.06 -4.13 23.46
C THR A 323 -3.51 -2.71 23.14
N PHE A 324 -2.56 -1.83 22.82
CA PHE A 324 -2.83 -0.44 22.46
C PHE A 324 -3.65 -0.28 21.17
N PHE A 325 -3.42 -1.14 20.18
CA PHE A 325 -4.09 -1.07 18.88
C PHE A 325 -5.58 -1.42 18.95
N LEU A 326 -5.92 -2.44 19.75
CA LEU A 326 -7.30 -2.84 19.99
C LEU A 326 -8.04 -1.86 20.89
N GLU A 327 -7.41 -1.31 21.92
CA GLU A 327 -8.01 -0.25 22.74
C GLU A 327 -8.36 0.97 21.87
N HIS A 328 -7.43 1.42 21.02
CA HIS A 328 -7.67 2.59 20.17
C HIS A 328 -8.78 2.36 19.13
N LEU A 329 -8.88 1.16 18.56
CA LEU A 329 -9.97 0.82 17.63
C LEU A 329 -11.30 0.62 18.36
N SER A 330 -11.32 -0.08 19.50
CA SER A 330 -12.55 -0.35 20.26
C SER A 330 -13.17 0.91 20.86
N HIS A 331 -12.38 1.90 21.26
CA HIS A 331 -12.88 3.21 21.69
C HIS A 331 -13.57 4.00 20.56
N ASN A 332 -13.21 3.75 19.31
CA ASN A 332 -13.73 4.49 18.15
C ASN A 332 -14.79 3.71 17.35
N VAL A 333 -14.96 2.41 17.59
CA VAL A 333 -16.04 1.60 17.01
C VAL A 333 -17.32 1.86 17.82
N SER A 334 -18.16 2.75 17.32
CA SER A 334 -19.55 2.86 17.81
C SER A 334 -20.42 1.88 17.02
N PRO A 335 -21.25 1.06 17.68
CA PRO A 335 -22.18 0.19 16.97
C PRO A 335 -23.21 1.05 16.23
N THR A 336 -23.15 1.04 14.90
CA THR A 336 -24.19 1.65 14.05
C THR A 336 -25.43 0.76 14.14
N SER A 337 -26.53 1.30 14.67
CA SER A 337 -27.86 0.68 14.63
C SER A 337 -28.23 0.32 13.19
N GLU A 338 -28.64 -0.92 12.92
CA GLU A 338 -29.01 -1.40 11.57
C GLU A 338 -30.09 -0.53 10.90
N ASP A 339 -30.95 0.10 11.70
CA ASP A 339 -32.05 0.95 11.23
C ASP A 339 -31.62 2.31 10.63
N ASP A 340 -30.36 2.73 10.78
CA ASP A 340 -29.87 4.05 10.33
C ASP A 340 -28.83 3.98 9.21
N LEU A 341 -28.67 2.81 8.57
CA LEU A 341 -27.68 2.59 7.52
C LEU A 341 -28.07 3.28 6.21
N CYS A 342 -27.06 3.84 5.55
CA CYS A 342 -27.15 4.43 4.23
C CYS A 342 -27.59 3.36 3.22
N PRO A 343 -28.68 3.57 2.47
CA PRO A 343 -29.22 2.56 1.57
C PRO A 343 -28.38 2.34 0.30
N ILE A 344 -27.29 3.09 0.13
CA ILE A 344 -26.38 2.97 -1.02
C ILE A 344 -25.20 2.07 -0.68
N CYS A 345 -24.55 2.28 0.47
CA CYS A 345 -23.40 1.48 0.89
C CYS A 345 -23.74 0.41 1.94
N TYR A 346 -24.92 0.47 2.56
CA TYR A 346 -25.35 -0.38 3.67
C TYR A 346 -24.32 -0.48 4.81
N ALA A 347 -23.50 0.56 5.00
CA ALA A 347 -22.35 0.50 5.90
C ALA A 347 -22.17 1.75 6.77
N HIS A 348 -22.36 2.95 6.21
CA HIS A 348 -22.34 4.20 6.98
C HIS A 348 -23.72 4.56 7.49
N SER A 349 -23.80 5.28 8.60
CA SER A 349 -25.04 5.96 8.98
C SER A 349 -25.44 7.03 7.96
N ILE A 350 -26.75 7.25 7.81
CA ILE A 350 -27.29 8.37 7.05
C ILE A 350 -26.83 9.69 7.68
N SER A 351 -26.13 10.53 6.91
CA SER A 351 -25.47 11.74 7.43
C SER A 351 -25.64 12.97 6.55
N ALA A 352 -26.28 12.84 5.39
CA ALA A 352 -26.46 13.92 4.44
C ALA A 352 -27.80 13.80 3.68
N ILE A 353 -28.31 14.93 3.20
CA ILE A 353 -29.61 15.04 2.54
C ILE A 353 -29.51 15.86 1.25
N PHE A 354 -30.13 15.38 0.18
CA PHE A 354 -30.21 16.10 -1.10
C PHE A 354 -31.25 17.21 -1.08
N LYS A 355 -30.93 18.32 -1.76
CA LYS A 355 -31.90 19.37 -2.11
C LYS A 355 -32.23 19.35 -3.61
N PRO A 356 -33.51 19.56 -3.99
CA PRO A 356 -34.68 19.78 -3.12
C PRO A 356 -35.37 18.49 -2.64
N CYS A 357 -35.02 17.33 -3.20
CA CYS A 357 -35.82 16.10 -3.07
C CYS A 357 -35.79 15.41 -1.70
N SER A 358 -34.95 15.88 -0.76
CA SER A 358 -34.89 15.41 0.63
C SER A 358 -34.53 13.92 0.83
N HIS A 359 -34.05 13.25 -0.21
CA HIS A 359 -33.52 11.91 -0.09
C HIS A 359 -32.20 11.91 0.69
N LYS A 360 -32.02 10.89 1.53
CA LYS A 360 -30.92 10.83 2.49
C LYS A 360 -29.95 9.70 2.15
N SER A 361 -28.67 9.92 2.43
CA SER A 361 -27.59 8.95 2.24
C SER A 361 -26.41 9.35 3.13
N CYS A 362 -25.31 8.59 3.13
CA CYS A 362 -24.08 9.03 3.78
C CYS A 362 -23.35 10.06 2.90
N LYS A 363 -22.59 10.95 3.55
CA LYS A 363 -21.83 12.01 2.87
C LYS A 363 -20.81 11.46 1.86
N ALA A 364 -20.23 10.28 2.14
CA ALA A 364 -19.29 9.62 1.25
C ALA A 364 -19.94 9.21 -0.09
N CYS A 365 -21.10 8.54 -0.05
CA CYS A 365 -21.82 8.13 -1.27
C CYS A 365 -22.32 9.35 -2.07
N ILE A 366 -22.80 10.39 -1.38
CA ILE A 366 -23.23 11.63 -2.06
C ILE A 366 -22.05 12.31 -2.75
N ASN A 367 -20.93 12.51 -2.05
CA ASN A 367 -19.75 13.16 -2.61
C ASN A 367 -19.21 12.41 -3.83
N GLN A 368 -19.09 11.07 -3.72
CA GLN A 368 -18.63 10.22 -4.82
C GLN A 368 -19.56 10.33 -6.04
N HIS A 369 -20.88 10.34 -5.82
CA HIS A 369 -21.86 10.47 -6.90
C HIS A 369 -21.80 11.82 -7.60
N LEU A 370 -21.67 12.91 -6.82
CA LEU A 370 -21.61 14.28 -7.32
C LEU A 370 -20.34 14.58 -8.13
N MET A 371 -19.31 13.74 -8.06
CA MET A 371 -18.15 13.86 -8.95
C MET A 371 -18.52 13.66 -10.42
N ASN A 372 -19.53 12.82 -10.70
CA ASN A 372 -19.83 12.37 -12.06
C ASN A 372 -21.27 12.64 -12.50
N ASN A 373 -22.18 12.95 -11.58
CA ASN A 373 -23.61 13.07 -11.88
C ASN A 373 -24.27 14.16 -11.03
N LYS A 374 -25.17 14.94 -11.65
CA LYS A 374 -25.86 16.07 -11.00
C LYS A 374 -27.30 15.73 -10.59
N ASP A 375 -27.78 14.52 -10.85
CA ASP A 375 -29.16 14.11 -10.51
C ASP A 375 -29.18 13.13 -9.34
N CYS A 376 -30.20 13.21 -8.48
CA CYS A 376 -30.37 12.32 -7.33
C CYS A 376 -30.42 10.84 -7.76
N PHE A 377 -29.66 9.96 -7.09
CA PHE A 377 -29.65 8.54 -7.44
C PHE A 377 -31.00 7.84 -7.25
N PHE A 378 -31.86 8.30 -6.34
CA PHE A 378 -33.18 7.71 -6.09
C PHE A 378 -34.25 8.19 -7.06
N CYS A 379 -34.45 9.50 -7.14
CA CYS A 379 -35.59 10.09 -7.86
C CYS A 379 -35.20 10.80 -9.16
N LYS A 380 -33.91 10.82 -9.51
CA LYS A 380 -33.37 11.48 -10.71
C LYS A 380 -33.66 12.99 -10.82
N ALA A 381 -34.08 13.62 -9.73
CA ALA A 381 -34.24 15.07 -9.69
C ALA A 381 -32.88 15.75 -9.63
N THR A 382 -32.71 16.84 -10.38
CA THR A 382 -31.47 17.62 -10.37
C THR A 382 -31.16 18.18 -8.98
N ILE A 383 -29.94 17.92 -8.52
CA ILE A 383 -29.45 18.28 -7.19
C ILE A 383 -29.02 19.74 -7.21
N THR A 384 -29.60 20.55 -6.33
CA THR A 384 -29.24 21.97 -6.16
C THR A 384 -28.32 22.20 -4.96
N GLY A 385 -28.21 21.23 -4.07
CA GLY A 385 -27.34 21.29 -2.89
C GLY A 385 -27.39 20.02 -2.05
N VAL A 386 -26.49 19.94 -1.07
CA VAL A 386 -26.40 18.86 -0.08
C VAL A 386 -26.23 19.49 1.29
N ASP A 387 -27.11 19.13 2.23
CA ASP A 387 -26.99 19.55 3.63
C ASP A 387 -26.56 18.38 4.51
N ASP A 388 -25.92 18.69 5.63
CA ASP A 388 -25.64 17.71 6.68
C ASP A 388 -26.94 17.31 7.40
N TYR A 389 -27.11 16.01 7.64
CA TYR A 389 -28.27 15.46 8.34
C TYR A 389 -27.84 14.92 9.70
N THR A 390 -28.44 15.46 10.75
CA THR A 390 -28.36 14.93 12.12
C THR A 390 -29.72 14.36 12.49
N LYS A 391 -29.74 13.12 13.00
CA LYS A 391 -30.96 12.49 13.50
C LYS A 391 -31.40 13.24 14.77
N PRO A 392 -32.68 13.65 14.88
CA PRO A 392 -33.18 14.20 16.14
C PRO A 392 -33.09 13.12 17.23
N ALA A 393 -32.63 13.49 18.43
CA ALA A 393 -32.58 12.59 19.57
C ALA A 393 -33.99 12.08 19.88
N SER A 394 -34.15 10.76 19.99
CA SER A 394 -35.39 10.14 20.45
C SER A 394 -35.69 10.64 21.86
N SER A 395 -36.85 11.27 22.05
CA SER A 395 -37.38 11.67 23.36
C SER A 395 -37.84 10.48 24.17
#